data_AF-A0A8C5M261-F1
#
_entry.id   AF-A0A8C5M261-F1
#
_cell.length_a   1.000
_cell.length_b   1.000
_cell.length_c   1.000
_cell.angle_alpha   90.00
_cell.angle_beta   90.00
_cell.angle_gamma   90.00
#
_symmetry.space_group_name_H-M   'P 1'
#
loop_
_entity.id
_entity.type
_entity.pdbx_description
1 polymer ?
#
loop_
_entity_poly.entity_id
_entity_poly.type
_entity_poly.pdbx_seq_one_letter_code
_entity_poly.pdbx_strand_id
1 'polypeptide(L)'
;MLQARDSESPLFMGRWETELNQSLSDSEWGTILFLTHHGTQAVRYHESSYKILACWYCTPLRLFQCVGTADPNCWRCGTELGSYLHIWWTCPLLQTYWKWIRDAIRDVTDITLDLKPQVFLLLLTGQPTTSFRKSVAFRLLLAARYLVPRHWRRKTVPSLREWVTQVDEIYRVEERIASRDDISLSSISPGSTGHSTLPRPLSATDWTWTSRGAEVEKMEDKRTLSWDFRT
;
A
#
# COMPACT_ATOMS: atom_id res chain seq x y z
N MET A 1 7.04 -1.18 -29.74
CA MET A 1 6.25 0.05 -29.46
C MET A 1 5.14 -0.34 -28.51
N LEU A 2 4.97 0.40 -27.40
CA LEU A 2 3.77 0.27 -26.56
C LEU A 2 2.56 0.70 -27.40
N GLN A 3 1.54 -0.14 -27.51
CA GLN A 3 0.29 0.22 -28.19
C GLN A 3 -0.46 1.24 -27.33
N ALA A 4 -0.96 2.31 -27.92
CA ALA A 4 -1.81 3.26 -27.22
C ALA A 4 -3.14 2.58 -26.88
N ARG A 5 -3.64 2.75 -25.65
CA ARG A 5 -4.97 2.29 -25.27
C ARG A 5 -6.04 3.18 -25.89
N ASP A 6 -7.24 2.61 -26.07
CA ASP A 6 -8.40 3.29 -26.65
C ASP A 6 -8.71 4.61 -25.93
N SER A 7 -9.28 5.58 -26.65
CA SER A 7 -9.57 6.93 -26.16
C SER A 7 -10.49 6.98 -24.93
N GLU A 8 -11.25 5.92 -24.68
CA GLU A 8 -12.14 5.76 -23.53
C GLU A 8 -11.42 5.33 -22.25
N SER A 9 -10.16 4.87 -22.35
CA SER A 9 -9.38 4.41 -21.20
C SER A 9 -8.92 5.59 -20.33
N PRO A 10 -9.04 5.51 -18.99
CA PRO A 10 -8.52 6.53 -18.11
C PRO A 10 -7.04 6.85 -18.36
N LEU A 11 -6.72 8.15 -18.47
CA LEU A 11 -5.39 8.65 -18.82
C LEU A 11 -4.25 8.14 -17.91
N PHE A 12 -4.56 7.81 -16.65
CA PHE A 12 -3.55 7.31 -15.72
C PHE A 12 -3.03 5.92 -16.10
N MET A 13 -3.80 5.12 -16.83
CA MET A 13 -3.40 3.77 -17.23
C MET A 13 -2.21 3.84 -18.19
N GLY A 14 -2.34 4.60 -19.27
CA GLY A 14 -1.25 4.79 -20.23
C GLY A 14 -0.02 5.47 -19.59
N ARG A 15 -0.24 6.36 -18.62
CA ARG A 15 0.86 6.97 -17.86
C ARG A 15 1.66 5.91 -17.09
N TRP A 16 0.98 5.01 -16.37
CA TRP A 16 1.67 3.92 -15.67
C TRP A 16 2.39 2.97 -16.61
N GLU A 17 1.79 2.62 -17.74
CA GLU A 17 2.43 1.74 -18.73
C GLU A 17 3.70 2.38 -19.32
N THR A 18 3.67 3.71 -19.50
CA THR A 18 4.84 4.48 -19.92
C THR A 18 5.91 4.52 -18.84
N GLU A 19 5.54 4.85 -17.60
CA GLU A 19 6.46 4.92 -16.45
C GLU A 19 7.12 3.56 -16.20
N LEU A 20 6.35 2.48 -16.28
CA LEU A 20 6.82 1.11 -16.07
C LEU A 20 7.53 0.52 -17.31
N ASN A 21 7.43 1.18 -18.46
CA ASN A 21 7.83 0.67 -19.77
C ASN A 21 7.29 -0.75 -20.03
N GLN A 22 6.02 -0.97 -19.68
CA GLN A 22 5.35 -2.26 -19.75
C GLN A 22 3.85 -2.06 -20.01
N SER A 23 3.29 -2.77 -20.97
CA SER A 23 1.84 -2.87 -21.17
C SER A 23 1.21 -3.79 -20.12
N LEU A 24 0.08 -3.40 -19.56
CA LEU A 24 -0.69 -4.21 -18.62
C LEU A 24 -2.01 -4.63 -19.28
N SER A 25 -2.37 -5.89 -19.12
CA SER A 25 -3.62 -6.45 -19.64
C SER A 25 -4.85 -5.90 -18.93
N ASP A 26 -6.03 -6.02 -19.55
CA ASP A 26 -7.31 -5.61 -18.95
C ASP A 26 -7.60 -6.35 -17.63
N SER A 27 -7.19 -7.62 -17.52
CA SER A 27 -7.32 -8.42 -16.29
C SER A 27 -6.44 -7.87 -15.15
N GLU A 28 -5.20 -7.51 -15.46
CA GLU A 28 -4.29 -6.86 -14.49
C GLU A 28 -4.86 -5.52 -14.04
N TRP A 29 -5.36 -4.71 -14.97
CA TRP A 29 -6.02 -3.46 -14.65
C TRP A 29 -7.29 -3.63 -13.82
N GLY A 30 -8.11 -4.63 -14.12
CA GLY A 30 -9.27 -5.00 -13.31
C GLY A 30 -8.87 -5.35 -11.87
N THR A 31 -7.77 -6.06 -11.69
CA THR A 31 -7.22 -6.39 -10.35
C THR A 31 -6.74 -5.15 -9.61
N ILE A 32 -5.99 -4.27 -10.28
CA ILE A 32 -5.47 -3.01 -9.70
C ILE A 32 -6.64 -2.13 -9.23
N LEU A 33 -7.66 -1.96 -10.08
CA LEU A 33 -8.84 -1.16 -9.79
C LEU A 33 -9.65 -1.76 -8.63
N PHE A 34 -9.88 -3.07 -8.65
CA PHE A 34 -10.60 -3.76 -7.58
C PHE A 34 -9.90 -3.60 -6.22
N LEU A 35 -8.58 -3.81 -6.15
CA LEU A 35 -7.82 -3.68 -4.91
C LEU A 35 -7.74 -2.23 -4.43
N THR A 36 -7.64 -1.27 -5.35
CA THR A 36 -7.63 0.16 -5.02
C THR A 36 -8.99 0.60 -4.46
N HIS A 37 -10.10 0.11 -5.03
CA HIS A 37 -11.44 0.49 -4.61
C HIS A 37 -11.90 -0.23 -3.33
N HIS A 38 -11.68 -1.54 -3.24
CA HIS A 38 -12.20 -2.37 -2.14
C HIS A 38 -11.19 -2.69 -1.05
N GLY A 39 -9.96 -2.15 -1.15
CA GLY A 39 -8.88 -2.42 -0.22
C GLY A 39 -9.10 -1.93 1.21
N THR A 40 -9.87 -0.86 1.37
CA THR A 40 -10.15 -0.23 2.67
C THR A 40 -11.44 0.57 2.59
N GLN A 41 -12.19 0.61 3.68
CA GLN A 41 -13.37 1.47 3.79
C GLN A 41 -13.04 2.85 4.38
N ALA A 42 -11.82 3.04 4.90
CA ALA A 42 -11.44 4.31 5.49
C ALA A 42 -11.06 5.32 4.40
N VAL A 43 -11.81 6.43 4.35
CA VAL A 43 -11.70 7.47 3.32
C VAL A 43 -10.26 7.93 3.09
N ARG A 44 -9.48 8.16 4.16
CA ARG A 44 -8.09 8.65 4.06
C ARG A 44 -7.15 7.70 3.28
N TYR A 45 -7.33 6.39 3.45
CA TYR A 45 -6.49 5.39 2.78
C TYR A 45 -6.97 5.09 1.37
N HIS A 46 -8.29 5.14 1.18
CA HIS A 46 -8.92 5.04 -0.12
C HIS A 46 -8.47 6.20 -1.03
N GLU A 47 -8.62 7.45 -0.57
CA GLU A 47 -8.16 8.65 -1.27
C GLU A 47 -6.67 8.60 -1.60
N SER A 48 -5.83 8.21 -0.64
CA SER A 48 -4.39 8.08 -0.88
C SER A 48 -4.07 7.05 -1.96
N SER A 49 -4.77 5.92 -1.99
CA SER A 49 -4.57 4.88 -3.00
C SER A 49 -4.94 5.37 -4.40
N TYR A 50 -6.06 6.09 -4.53
CA TYR A 50 -6.46 6.71 -5.80
C TYR A 50 -5.49 7.80 -6.26
N LYS A 51 -4.95 8.63 -5.34
CA LYS A 51 -3.93 9.63 -5.70
C LYS A 51 -2.65 8.99 -6.23
N ILE A 52 -2.25 7.84 -5.69
CA ILE A 52 -1.11 7.07 -6.21
C ILE A 52 -1.47 6.52 -7.59
N LEU A 53 -2.62 5.84 -7.72
CA LEU A 53 -3.09 5.25 -8.99
C LEU A 53 -3.24 6.28 -10.10
N ALA A 54 -3.73 7.49 -9.81
CA ALA A 54 -3.92 8.55 -10.79
C ALA A 54 -2.62 9.32 -11.13
N CYS A 55 -1.49 8.96 -10.53
CA CYS A 55 -0.25 9.72 -10.58
C CYS A 55 -0.45 11.21 -10.23
N TRP A 56 -1.20 11.47 -9.16
CA TRP A 56 -1.66 12.82 -8.78
C TRP A 56 -0.52 13.72 -8.29
N TYR A 57 0.45 13.15 -7.59
CA TYR A 57 1.50 13.91 -6.93
C TYR A 57 2.47 14.56 -7.94
N CYS A 58 2.65 15.88 -7.83
CA CYS A 58 3.54 16.63 -8.72
C CYS A 58 5.01 16.43 -8.30
N THR A 59 5.86 16.04 -9.24
CA THR A 59 7.27 15.69 -9.04
C THR A 59 8.19 16.88 -9.37
N PRO A 60 9.47 16.90 -8.92
CA PRO A 60 10.46 17.91 -9.30
C PRO A 60 10.59 18.07 -10.81
N LEU A 61 10.67 16.96 -11.56
CA LEU A 61 10.77 17.03 -13.02
C LEU A 61 9.55 17.72 -13.63
N ARG A 62 8.34 17.39 -13.15
CA ARG A 62 7.10 18.02 -13.62
C ARG A 62 7.02 19.50 -13.21
N LEU A 63 7.47 19.84 -12.00
CA LEU A 63 7.53 21.23 -11.55
C LEU A 63 8.52 22.05 -12.38
N PHE A 64 9.69 21.49 -12.70
CA PHE A 64 10.66 22.11 -13.59
C PHE A 64 10.07 22.34 -14.98
N GLN A 65 9.38 21.36 -15.55
CA GLN A 65 8.71 21.51 -16.85
C GLN A 65 7.62 22.60 -16.84
N CYS A 66 6.91 22.80 -15.74
CA CYS A 66 5.85 23.81 -15.64
C CYS A 66 6.36 25.22 -15.30
N VAL A 67 7.36 25.35 -14.42
CA VAL A 67 7.80 26.64 -13.84
C VAL A 67 9.17 27.09 -14.37
N GLY A 68 9.97 26.17 -14.90
CA GLY A 68 11.27 26.45 -15.53
C GLY A 68 12.43 26.73 -14.56
N THR A 69 12.17 27.23 -13.35
CA THR A 69 13.21 27.65 -12.38
C THR A 69 13.45 26.66 -11.24
N ALA A 70 12.62 25.62 -11.11
CA ALA A 70 12.77 24.62 -10.06
C ALA A 70 13.90 23.63 -10.34
N ASP A 71 14.56 23.10 -9.31
CA ASP A 71 15.50 21.99 -9.48
C ASP A 71 14.74 20.72 -9.93
N PRO A 72 15.07 20.12 -11.10
CA PRO A 72 14.41 18.90 -11.58
C PRO A 72 14.86 17.64 -10.84
N ASN A 73 15.87 17.71 -9.97
CA ASN A 73 16.41 16.56 -9.28
C ASN A 73 15.49 16.06 -8.16
N CYS A 74 15.59 14.77 -7.88
CA CYS A 74 14.86 14.10 -6.82
C CYS A 74 15.12 14.76 -5.46
N TRP A 75 14.06 15.12 -4.73
CA TRP A 75 14.19 15.72 -3.40
C TRP A 75 14.91 14.84 -2.38
N ARG A 76 15.00 13.52 -2.62
CA ARG A 76 15.60 12.56 -1.69
C ARG A 76 17.10 12.39 -1.95
N CYS A 77 17.48 11.87 -3.11
CA CYS A 77 18.89 11.62 -3.42
C CYS A 77 19.61 12.84 -4.00
N GLY A 78 18.92 13.78 -4.64
CA GLY A 78 19.51 14.96 -5.26
C GLY A 78 20.38 14.70 -6.50
N THR A 79 20.52 13.45 -6.95
CA THR A 79 21.48 13.07 -8.00
C THR A 79 20.83 12.70 -9.34
N GLU A 80 19.58 12.26 -9.34
CA GLU A 80 18.83 11.87 -10.54
C GLU A 80 17.59 12.74 -10.73
N LEU A 81 17.10 12.83 -11.96
CA LEU A 81 15.85 13.52 -12.26
C LEU A 81 14.70 12.92 -11.45
N GLY A 82 13.93 13.78 -10.80
CA GLY A 82 12.75 13.42 -10.02
C GLY A 82 11.55 13.07 -10.92
N SER A 83 11.66 12.01 -11.72
CA SER A 83 10.51 11.43 -12.43
C SER A 83 9.53 10.80 -11.44
N TYR A 84 8.33 10.44 -11.92
CA TYR A 84 7.33 9.83 -11.04
C TYR A 84 7.81 8.46 -10.56
N LEU A 85 8.21 7.56 -11.45
CA LEU A 85 8.75 6.27 -11.05
C LEU A 85 10.01 6.42 -10.17
N HIS A 86 10.88 7.40 -10.41
CA HIS A 86 12.06 7.58 -9.56
C HIS A 86 11.68 7.90 -8.12
N ILE A 87 10.79 8.87 -7.90
CA ILE A 87 10.42 9.29 -6.55
C ILE A 87 9.60 8.25 -5.79
N TRP A 88 8.85 7.40 -6.50
CA TRP A 88 8.02 6.36 -5.90
C TRP A 88 8.68 4.98 -5.84
N TRP A 89 9.73 4.75 -6.62
CA TRP A 89 10.36 3.44 -6.71
C TRP A 89 11.89 3.49 -6.81
N THR A 90 12.46 4.00 -7.91
CA THR A 90 13.89 3.74 -8.22
C THR A 90 14.89 4.54 -7.38
N CYS A 91 14.45 5.59 -6.68
CA CYS A 91 15.29 6.34 -5.77
C CYS A 91 16.00 5.40 -4.76
N PRO A 92 17.34 5.47 -4.60
CA PRO A 92 18.08 4.53 -3.74
C PRO A 92 17.58 4.47 -2.30
N LEU A 93 17.25 5.63 -1.71
CA LEU A 93 16.70 5.69 -0.35
C LEU A 93 15.35 4.98 -0.24
N LEU A 94 14.52 5.07 -1.29
CA LEU A 94 13.22 4.44 -1.31
C LEU A 94 13.29 2.96 -1.69
N GLN A 95 14.25 2.55 -2.51
CA GLN A 95 14.55 1.13 -2.74
C GLN A 95 14.92 0.43 -1.43
N THR A 96 15.74 1.04 -0.58
CA THR A 96 16.05 0.50 0.75
C THR A 96 14.80 0.36 1.60
N TYR A 97 13.93 1.38 1.60
CA TYR A 97 12.64 1.33 2.29
C TYR A 97 11.75 0.17 1.78
N TRP A 98 11.59 0.01 0.46
CA TRP A 98 10.75 -1.04 -0.10
C TRP A 98 11.28 -2.46 0.16
N LYS A 99 12.60 -2.66 0.10
CA LYS A 99 13.24 -3.93 0.48
C LYS A 99 12.93 -4.27 1.93
N TRP A 100 13.09 -3.30 2.82
CA TRP A 100 12.80 -3.47 4.24
C TRP A 100 11.31 -3.80 4.48
N ILE A 101 10.37 -3.10 3.84
CA ILE A 101 8.93 -3.40 3.92
C ILE A 101 8.64 -4.82 3.41
N ARG A 102 9.25 -5.22 2.28
CA ARG A 102 9.09 -6.57 1.71
C ARG A 102 9.49 -7.63 2.74
N ASP A 103 10.68 -7.48 3.33
CA ASP A 103 11.20 -8.42 4.31
C ASP A 103 10.31 -8.46 5.55
N ALA A 104 9.87 -7.30 6.06
CA ALA A 104 8.97 -7.24 7.21
C ALA A 104 7.61 -7.91 6.95
N ILE A 105 7.03 -7.74 5.75
CA ILE A 105 5.78 -8.42 5.37
C ILE A 105 5.99 -9.93 5.34
N ARG A 106 7.07 -10.40 4.69
CA ARG A 106 7.40 -11.83 4.62
C ARG A 106 7.55 -12.41 6.02
N ASP A 107 8.31 -11.75 6.89
CA ASP A 107 8.62 -12.27 8.22
C ASP A 107 7.38 -12.34 9.14
N VAL A 108 6.38 -11.48 8.92
CA VAL A 108 5.14 -11.44 9.73
C VAL A 108 4.06 -12.38 9.19
N THR A 109 3.96 -12.54 7.86
CA THR A 109 2.80 -13.20 7.23
C THR A 109 3.14 -14.42 6.37
N ASP A 110 4.42 -14.78 6.24
CA ASP A 110 4.93 -15.83 5.35
C ASP A 110 4.59 -15.61 3.85
N ILE A 111 4.10 -14.42 3.47
CA ILE A 111 3.78 -14.06 2.08
C ILE A 111 4.98 -13.36 1.48
N THR A 112 5.55 -13.96 0.43
CA THR A 112 6.64 -13.32 -0.32
C THR A 112 6.07 -12.46 -1.44
N LEU A 113 6.34 -11.16 -1.37
CA LEU A 113 6.00 -10.20 -2.42
C LEU A 113 7.22 -9.96 -3.31
N ASP A 114 7.01 -10.02 -4.62
CA ASP A 114 8.01 -9.65 -5.61
C ASP A 114 8.39 -8.17 -5.47
N LEU A 115 9.69 -7.87 -5.39
CA LEU A 115 10.20 -6.50 -5.30
C LEU A 115 10.11 -5.80 -6.66
N LYS A 116 8.89 -5.45 -7.06
CA LYS A 116 8.54 -4.81 -8.32
C LYS A 116 7.62 -3.60 -8.09
N PRO A 117 7.73 -2.54 -8.89
CA PRO A 117 6.88 -1.35 -8.72
C PRO A 117 5.39 -1.67 -8.89
N GLN A 118 5.03 -2.62 -9.76
CA GLN A 118 3.64 -3.08 -9.97
C GLN A 118 3.03 -3.64 -8.67
N VAL A 119 3.82 -4.38 -7.90
CA VAL A 119 3.38 -4.97 -6.62
C VAL A 119 3.18 -3.87 -5.57
N PHE A 120 4.19 -3.02 -5.39
CA PHE A 120 4.21 -2.05 -4.28
C PHE A 120 3.41 -0.78 -4.57
N LEU A 121 3.32 -0.34 -5.84
CA LEU A 121 2.63 0.89 -6.25
C LEU A 121 1.26 0.63 -6.89
N LEU A 122 1.05 -0.53 -7.51
CA LEU A 122 -0.23 -0.88 -8.16
C LEU A 122 -0.98 -2.06 -7.52
N LEU A 123 -0.42 -2.71 -6.48
CA LEU A 123 -1.04 -3.86 -5.80
C LEU A 123 -1.14 -5.12 -6.67
N LEU A 124 -0.41 -5.18 -7.79
CA LEU A 124 -0.43 -6.33 -8.69
C LEU A 124 0.54 -7.40 -8.19
N THR A 125 0.07 -8.23 -7.24
CA THR A 125 0.93 -9.16 -6.48
C THR A 125 1.00 -10.58 -7.01
N GLY A 126 0.16 -10.93 -8.00
CA GLY A 126 -0.03 -12.31 -8.48
C GLY A 126 -0.76 -13.23 -7.50
N GLN A 127 -1.07 -12.74 -6.30
CA GLN A 127 -1.87 -13.47 -5.31
C GLN A 127 -3.36 -13.44 -5.68
N PRO A 128 -4.16 -14.42 -5.24
CA PRO A 128 -5.61 -14.37 -5.41
C PRO A 128 -6.20 -13.09 -4.79
N THR A 129 -6.80 -12.24 -5.62
CA THR A 129 -7.22 -10.87 -5.28
C THR A 129 -8.08 -10.78 -4.03
N THR A 130 -9.05 -11.69 -3.89
CA THR A 130 -9.98 -11.72 -2.75
C THR A 130 -9.30 -12.08 -1.44
N SER A 131 -8.35 -13.02 -1.47
CA SER A 131 -7.56 -13.43 -0.31
C SER A 131 -6.57 -12.34 0.08
N PHE A 132 -5.83 -11.81 -0.89
CA PHE A 132 -4.84 -10.77 -0.65
C PHE A 132 -5.48 -9.53 -0.03
N ARG A 133 -6.61 -9.06 -0.57
CA ARG A 133 -7.36 -7.91 -0.02
C ARG A 133 -7.68 -8.04 1.49
N LYS A 134 -7.99 -9.26 1.96
CA LYS A 134 -8.34 -9.53 3.36
C LYS A 134 -7.12 -9.83 4.24
N SER A 135 -5.94 -10.01 3.65
CA SER A 135 -4.73 -10.43 4.36
C SER A 135 -4.10 -9.32 5.21
N VAL A 136 -3.34 -9.72 6.22
CA VAL A 136 -2.45 -8.81 6.98
C VAL A 136 -1.43 -8.15 6.06
N ALA A 137 -0.87 -8.89 5.10
CA ALA A 137 0.13 -8.38 4.16
C ALA A 137 -0.39 -7.16 3.38
N PHE A 138 -1.67 -7.15 2.99
CA PHE A 138 -2.30 -6.01 2.35
C PHE A 138 -2.36 -4.78 3.28
N ARG A 139 -2.71 -4.96 4.56
CA ARG A 139 -2.75 -3.86 5.55
C ARG A 139 -1.36 -3.28 5.81
N LEU A 140 -0.36 -4.14 5.94
CA LEU A 140 1.04 -3.76 6.10
C LEU A 140 1.56 -2.97 4.88
N LEU A 141 1.25 -3.44 3.67
CA LEU A 141 1.61 -2.76 2.44
C LEU A 141 0.85 -1.43 2.28
N LEU A 142 -0.43 -1.40 2.63
CA LEU A 142 -1.26 -0.19 2.61
C LEU A 142 -0.68 0.89 3.54
N ALA A 143 -0.28 0.53 4.76
CA ALA A 143 0.41 1.44 5.68
C ALA A 143 1.67 2.01 5.05
N ALA A 144 2.51 1.13 4.47
CA ALA A 144 3.76 1.54 3.86
C ALA A 144 3.56 2.52 2.70
N ARG A 145 2.59 2.22 1.82
CA ARG A 145 2.22 3.07 0.68
C ARG A 145 1.69 4.42 1.11
N TYR A 146 0.86 4.44 2.16
CA TYR A 146 0.27 5.67 2.69
C TYR A 146 1.32 6.64 3.24
N LEU A 147 2.44 6.14 3.77
CA LEU A 147 3.48 6.99 4.36
C LEU A 147 4.38 7.67 3.33
N VAL A 148 4.67 7.05 2.19
CA VAL A 148 5.55 7.64 1.16
C VAL A 148 5.15 9.09 0.77
N PRO A 149 3.88 9.39 0.45
CA PRO A 149 3.46 10.76 0.14
C PRO A 149 3.41 11.69 1.35
N ARG A 150 3.41 11.19 2.59
CA ARG A 150 3.54 12.06 3.79
C ARG A 150 4.94 12.65 3.91
N HIS A 151 5.92 12.03 3.25
CA HIS A 151 7.27 12.54 3.10
C HIS A 151 7.50 13.17 1.72
N TRP A 152 6.43 13.60 1.03
CA TRP A 152 6.55 14.34 -0.22
C TRP A 152 7.36 15.63 0.00
N ARG A 153 8.27 15.94 -0.93
CA ARG A 153 9.20 17.09 -0.83
C ARG A 153 10.21 17.03 0.32
N ARG A 154 10.31 15.92 1.05
CA ARG A 154 11.32 15.74 2.11
C ARG A 154 12.50 14.91 1.59
N LYS A 155 13.67 15.13 2.19
CA LYS A 155 14.88 14.33 1.93
C LYS A 155 14.81 12.92 2.55
N THR A 156 13.97 12.74 3.57
CA THR A 156 13.89 11.51 4.40
C THR A 156 12.75 10.59 4.01
N VAL A 157 12.99 9.27 4.03
CA VAL A 157 11.95 8.22 3.86
C VAL A 157 11.21 7.96 5.19
N PRO A 158 10.04 7.30 5.16
CA PRO A 158 9.36 6.89 6.39
C PRO A 158 10.22 5.95 7.22
N SER A 159 10.18 6.12 8.53
CA SER A 159 10.87 5.27 9.50
C SER A 159 10.06 4.02 9.90
N LEU A 160 10.74 3.04 10.51
CA LEU A 160 10.10 1.87 11.12
C LEU A 160 9.02 2.28 12.12
N ARG A 161 9.31 3.23 13.02
CA ARG A 161 8.37 3.70 14.04
C ARG A 161 7.13 4.32 13.42
N GLU A 162 7.29 5.13 12.37
CA GLU A 162 6.16 5.70 11.63
C GLU A 162 5.33 4.61 10.96
N TRP A 163 5.98 3.60 10.38
CA TRP A 163 5.28 2.46 9.78
C TRP A 163 4.49 1.64 10.80
N VAL A 164 5.10 1.25 11.92
CA VAL A 164 4.41 0.50 13.00
C VAL A 164 3.24 1.30 13.55
N THR A 165 3.44 2.60 13.82
CA THR A 165 2.36 3.49 14.25
C THR A 165 1.24 3.54 13.21
N GLN A 166 1.59 3.57 11.92
CA GLN A 166 0.60 3.60 10.86
C GLN A 166 -0.17 2.28 10.72
N VAL A 167 0.48 1.15 11.00
CA VAL A 167 -0.16 -0.18 11.04
C VAL A 167 -1.17 -0.25 12.18
N ASP A 168 -0.81 0.17 13.39
CA ASP A 168 -1.73 0.24 14.55
C ASP A 168 -2.94 1.15 14.24
N GLU A 169 -2.70 2.29 13.61
CA GLU A 169 -3.76 3.19 13.15
C GLU A 169 -4.71 2.54 12.14
N ILE A 170 -4.21 1.73 11.20
CA ILE A 170 -5.06 0.97 10.28
C ILE A 170 -5.87 -0.07 11.06
N TYR A 171 -5.22 -0.82 11.95
CA TYR A 171 -5.86 -1.86 12.75
C TYR A 171 -7.05 -1.30 13.55
N ARG A 172 -6.83 -0.22 14.31
CA ARG A 172 -7.89 0.42 15.12
C ARG A 172 -9.06 0.94 14.28
N VAL A 173 -8.79 1.40 13.07
CA VAL A 173 -9.84 1.86 12.16
C VAL A 173 -10.67 0.69 11.65
N GLU A 174 -10.01 -0.41 11.26
CA GLU A 174 -10.69 -1.61 10.76
C GLU A 174 -11.49 -2.33 11.85
N GLU A 175 -10.99 -2.36 13.08
CA GLU A 175 -11.73 -2.87 14.24
C GLU A 175 -13.04 -2.09 14.43
N ARG A 176 -12.96 -0.75 14.44
CA ARG A 176 -14.15 0.11 14.57
C ARG A 176 -15.15 -0.06 13.43
N ILE A 177 -14.66 -0.30 12.21
CA ILE A 177 -15.51 -0.56 11.05
C ILE A 177 -16.24 -1.89 11.23
N ALA A 178 -15.53 -2.96 11.60
CA ALA A 178 -16.11 -4.28 11.81
C ALA A 178 -17.19 -4.25 12.91
N SER A 179 -16.93 -3.57 14.04
CA SER A 179 -17.92 -3.45 15.11
C SER A 179 -19.20 -2.71 14.69
N ARG A 180 -19.12 -1.76 13.76
CA ARG A 180 -20.30 -1.03 13.25
C ARG A 180 -21.16 -1.91 12.35
N ASP A 181 -20.53 -2.74 11.53
CA ASP A 181 -21.22 -3.64 10.62
C ASP A 181 -21.98 -4.72 11.41
N ASP A 182 -21.39 -5.21 12.51
CA ASP A 182 -22.04 -6.16 13.43
C ASP A 182 -23.28 -5.54 14.13
N ILE A 183 -23.18 -4.30 14.62
CA ILE A 183 -24.32 -3.57 15.21
C ILE A 183 -25.45 -3.44 14.19
N SER A 184 -25.12 -3.09 12.95
CA SER A 184 -26.10 -2.91 11.87
C SER A 184 -26.85 -4.21 11.57
N LEU A 185 -26.15 -5.35 11.53
CA LEU A 185 -26.75 -6.68 11.32
C LEU A 185 -27.62 -7.12 12.50
N SER A 186 -27.22 -6.81 13.73
CA SER A 186 -28.00 -7.17 14.94
C SER A 186 -29.29 -6.35 15.12
N SER A 187 -29.39 -5.18 14.49
CA SER A 187 -30.55 -4.29 14.56
C SER A 187 -31.67 -4.65 13.57
N ILE A 188 -31.42 -5.60 12.67
CA ILE A 188 -32.42 -6.16 11.75
C ILE A 188 -33.05 -7.40 12.41
N SER A 189 -34.20 -7.24 13.05
CA SER A 189 -34.97 -8.37 13.60
C SER A 189 -35.38 -9.37 12.50
N PRO A 190 -35.37 -10.70 12.77
CA PRO A 190 -35.71 -11.68 11.75
C PRO A 190 -37.23 -11.75 11.53
N GLY A 191 -37.68 -11.26 10.38
CA GLY A 191 -38.91 -11.71 9.73
C GLY A 191 -38.64 -13.07 9.06
N SER A 192 -39.44 -14.07 9.41
CA SER A 192 -39.40 -15.47 9.00
C SER A 192 -39.09 -15.73 7.50
N THR A 193 -38.08 -16.57 7.20
CA THR A 193 -38.19 -17.90 6.55
C THR A 193 -36.86 -18.32 5.88
N GLY A 194 -36.56 -19.62 5.96
CA GLY A 194 -35.71 -20.31 4.98
C GLY A 194 -34.27 -20.55 5.40
N HIS A 195 -33.97 -21.78 5.85
CA HIS A 195 -32.62 -22.31 5.96
C HIS A 195 -31.85 -22.14 4.64
N SER A 196 -30.85 -21.27 4.64
CA SER A 196 -29.70 -21.39 3.73
C SER A 196 -28.44 -21.18 4.57
N THR A 197 -27.59 -22.20 4.61
CA THR A 197 -26.31 -22.19 5.31
C THR A 197 -25.33 -21.32 4.51
N LEU A 198 -25.35 -20.02 4.77
CA LEU A 198 -24.27 -19.12 4.35
C LEU A 198 -23.05 -19.34 5.27
N PRO A 199 -21.81 -19.32 4.75
CA PRO A 199 -20.63 -19.47 5.58
C PRO A 199 -20.53 -18.32 6.58
N ARG A 200 -20.26 -18.68 7.84
CA ARG A 200 -20.09 -17.76 8.98
C ARG A 200 -19.03 -16.67 8.67
N PRO A 201 -19.32 -15.39 8.93
CA PRO A 201 -18.31 -14.33 8.87
C PRO A 201 -17.15 -14.60 9.83
N LEU A 202 -15.93 -14.28 9.40
CA LEU A 202 -14.73 -14.39 10.23
C LEU A 202 -14.90 -13.50 11.46
N SER A 203 -14.80 -14.12 12.65
CA SER A 203 -15.01 -13.49 13.94
C SER A 203 -13.70 -12.97 14.54
N ALA A 204 -13.79 -12.11 15.56
CA ALA A 204 -12.62 -11.53 16.25
C ALA A 204 -11.63 -12.58 16.79
N THR A 205 -12.08 -13.83 17.03
CA THR A 205 -11.22 -14.95 17.45
C THR A 205 -10.41 -15.58 16.31
N ASP A 206 -10.74 -15.29 15.04
CA ASP A 206 -9.92 -15.72 13.89
C ASP A 206 -8.64 -14.88 13.78
N TRP A 207 -8.60 -13.76 14.50
CA TRP A 207 -7.42 -12.92 14.73
C TRP A 207 -6.80 -13.26 16.10
N THR A 208 -6.17 -14.43 16.24
CA THR A 208 -5.37 -14.73 17.46
C THR A 208 -4.05 -13.97 17.44
N TRP A 209 -4.11 -12.66 17.66
CA TRP A 209 -2.95 -11.79 17.93
C TRP A 209 -2.35 -12.03 19.33
N THR A 210 -3.07 -12.69 20.23
CA THR A 210 -2.61 -12.98 21.60
C THR A 210 -1.39 -13.90 21.65
N SER A 211 -1.16 -14.73 20.63
CA SER A 211 -0.01 -15.63 20.58
C SER A 211 1.22 -15.04 19.84
N ARG A 212 1.04 -13.96 19.06
CA ARG A 212 2.09 -13.35 18.22
C ARG A 212 2.46 -11.91 18.59
N GLY A 213 1.73 -11.25 19.49
CA GLY A 213 2.17 -9.97 20.08
C GLY A 213 3.54 -10.08 20.76
N ALA A 214 3.83 -11.25 21.36
CA ALA A 214 5.14 -11.57 21.92
C ALA A 214 6.26 -11.70 20.86
N GLU A 215 5.94 -11.83 19.56
CA GLU A 215 6.94 -11.83 18.48
C GLU A 215 7.30 -10.42 17.99
N VAL A 216 6.37 -9.47 18.08
CA VAL A 216 6.62 -8.05 17.78
C VAL A 216 7.46 -7.39 18.88
N GLU A 217 7.18 -7.73 20.14
CA GLU A 217 8.03 -7.35 21.27
C GLU A 217 9.41 -8.01 21.18
N LYS A 218 9.50 -9.28 20.73
CA LYS A 218 10.78 -9.92 20.35
C LYS A 218 11.47 -9.26 19.14
N MET A 219 10.77 -8.59 18.24
CA MET A 219 11.38 -7.83 17.13
C MET A 219 12.04 -6.54 17.63
N GLU A 220 11.49 -5.92 18.67
CA GLU A 220 12.11 -4.80 19.38
C GLU A 220 13.31 -5.29 20.22
N ASP A 221 13.15 -6.37 21.00
CA ASP A 221 14.18 -6.91 21.90
C ASP A 221 15.36 -7.60 21.21
N LYS A 222 15.15 -8.25 20.04
CA LYS A 222 16.26 -8.88 19.29
C LYS A 222 17.08 -7.87 18.48
N ARG A 223 16.61 -6.63 18.31
CA ARG A 223 17.29 -5.58 17.51
C ARG A 223 17.94 -4.50 18.35
N THR A 224 17.56 -4.33 19.62
CA THR A 224 18.26 -3.46 20.58
C THR A 224 19.69 -3.95 20.90
N LEU A 225 20.01 -5.21 20.62
CA LEU A 225 21.35 -5.79 20.86
C LEU A 225 22.35 -5.68 19.69
N SER A 226 22.00 -5.08 18.54
CA SER A 226 22.87 -5.16 17.34
C SER A 226 23.25 -3.84 16.67
N TRP A 227 22.75 -2.67 17.07
CA TRP A 227 23.05 -1.44 16.32
C TRP A 227 23.19 -0.21 17.21
N ASP A 228 24.34 -0.11 17.89
CA ASP A 228 24.90 1.18 18.28
C ASP A 228 25.48 1.86 17.02
N PHE A 229 24.71 2.75 16.41
CA PHE A 229 25.28 3.73 15.47
C PHE A 229 26.04 4.78 16.28
N ARG A 230 27.34 4.55 16.53
CA ARG A 230 28.27 5.62 16.88
C ARG A 230 28.75 6.31 15.59
N THR A 231 28.35 7.58 15.50
CA THR A 231 28.96 8.73 14.78
C THR A 231 29.33 8.55 13.32
#